data_AF-A0A2V7JKA7-F1
#
_entry.id   AF-A0A2V7JKA7-F1
#
_cell.length_a   1.000
_cell.length_b   1.000
_cell.length_c   1.000
_cell.angle_alpha   90.00
_cell.angle_beta   90.00
_cell.angle_gamma   90.00
#
_symmetry.space_group_name_H-M   'P 1'
#
loop_
_entity.id
_entity.type
_entity.pdbx_description
1 polymer ?
#
loop_
_entity_poly.entity_id
_entity_poly.type
_entity_poly.pdbx_seq_one_letter_code
_entity_poly.pdbx_strand_id
1 'polypeptide(L)' 'MDVFVLNSSQRTRLGIVRGVSTQVFPIPAEFVRISPQLRFELHAIGGGRNPRTEAITVFPGDHVELVIPPL' A
#
# COMPACT_ATOMS: atom_id res chain seq x y z
N MET A 1 1.67 4.28 10.50
CA MET A 1 0.66 4.30 9.43
C MET A 1 0.35 2.87 9.06
N ASP A 2 -0.92 2.52 8.99
CA ASP A 2 -1.36 1.24 8.44
C ASP A 2 -1.34 1.30 6.91
N VAL A 3 -0.76 0.29 6.29
CA VAL A 3 -0.65 0.17 4.84
C VAL A 3 -1.61 -0.91 4.38
N PHE A 4 -2.48 -0.55 3.44
CA PHE A 4 -3.39 -1.48 2.80
C PHE A 4 -3.13 -1.52 1.30
N VAL A 5 -3.29 -2.69 0.71
CA VAL A 5 -3.37 -2.87 -0.74
C VAL A 5 -4.80 -3.26 -1.10
N LEU A 6 -5.28 -2.67 -2.19
CA LEU A 6 -6.61 -2.85 -2.73
C LEU A 6 -6.50 -3.25 -4.19
N ASN A 7 -7.36 -4.17 -4.59
CA ASN A 7 -7.75 -4.38 -5.98
C ASN A 7 -9.26 -4.10 -6.10
N SER A 8 -9.85 -4.41 -7.25
CA SER A 8 -11.26 -4.17 -7.55
C SER A 8 -12.25 -4.87 -6.61
N SER A 9 -11.84 -5.91 -5.87
CA SER A 9 -12.75 -6.73 -5.06
C SER A 9 -12.27 -7.00 -3.62
N GLN A 10 -11.01 -6.69 -3.31
CA GLN A 10 -10.37 -7.08 -2.06
C GLN A 10 -9.52 -5.94 -1.50
N ARG A 11 -9.43 -5.90 -0.17
CA ARG A 11 -8.56 -5.02 0.61
C ARG A 11 -7.85 -5.84 1.66
N THR A 12 -6.52 -5.81 1.63
CA THR A 12 -5.67 -6.52 2.58
C THR A 12 -4.71 -5.55 3.24
N ARG A 13 -4.50 -5.72 4.56
CA ARG A 13 -3.46 -4.98 5.29
C ARG A 13 -2.11 -5.62 5.01
N LEU A 14 -1.17 -4.83 4.51
CA LEU A 14 0.21 -5.26 4.31
C LEU A 14 1.02 -5.16 5.61
N GLY A 15 0.79 -4.12 6.41
CA GLY A 15 1.47 -3.95 7.69
C GLY A 15 1.42 -2.53 8.23
N ILE A 16 2.34 -2.22 9.15
CA ILE A 16 2.50 -0.90 9.77
C ILE A 16 3.87 -0.34 9.40
N VAL A 17 3.90 0.91 8.93
CA VAL A 17 5.13 1.72 8.79
C VAL A 17 5.19 2.73 9.93
N ARG A 18 6.31 2.80 10.65
CA ARG A 18 6.55 3.81 11.69
C ARG A 18 7.13 5.08 11.07
N GLY A 19 7.06 6.21 11.77
CA GLY A 19 7.65 7.46 11.28
C GLY A 19 9.15 7.32 11.01
N VAL A 20 9.63 7.95 9.94
CA VAL A 20 11.05 7.97 9.54
C VAL A 20 11.64 6.55 9.43
N SER A 21 10.91 5.63 8.82
CA SER A 21 11.38 4.25 8.63
C SER A 21 10.95 3.71 7.27
N THR A 22 11.75 2.80 6.72
CA THR A 22 11.43 2.01 5.53
C THR A 22 11.02 0.61 5.96
N GLN A 23 9.96 0.09 5.36
CA GLN A 23 9.50 -1.28 5.56
C GLN A 23 9.19 -1.90 4.20
N VAL A 24 9.50 -3.18 4.06
CA VAL A 24 9.22 -3.95 2.85
C VAL A 24 8.10 -4.93 3.17
N PHE A 25 7.05 -4.92 2.36
CA PHE A 25 5.93 -5.85 2.48
C PHE A 25 5.78 -6.65 1.19
N PRO A 26 5.60 -7.99 1.28
CA PRO A 26 5.23 -8.77 0.12
C PRO A 26 3.81 -8.39 -0.32
N ILE A 27 3.63 -8.13 -1.62
CA ILE A 27 2.29 -8.00 -2.20
C ILE A 27 1.76 -9.41 -2.45
N PRO A 28 0.60 -9.78 -1.91
CA PRO A 28 0.04 -11.11 -2.14
C PRO A 28 -0.24 -11.34 -3.63
N ALA A 29 0.18 -12.50 -4.16
CA ALA A 29 0.19 -12.76 -5.60
C ALA A 29 -1.22 -12.78 -6.24
N GLU A 30 -2.26 -13.01 -5.45
CA GLU A 30 -3.66 -12.90 -5.89
C GLU A 30 -4.07 -11.48 -6.29
N PHE A 31 -3.43 -10.44 -5.73
CA PHE A 31 -3.73 -9.05 -6.11
C PHE A 31 -3.21 -8.73 -7.51
N VAL A 32 -2.00 -9.17 -7.82
CA VAL A 32 -1.31 -8.89 -9.10
C VAL A 32 -1.91 -9.69 -10.26
N ARG A 33 -2.41 -10.91 -10.01
CA ARG A 33 -2.98 -11.77 -11.05
C ARG A 33 -4.34 -11.28 -11.60
N ILE A 34 -5.12 -10.59 -10.77
CA ILE A 34 -6.49 -10.17 -11.12
C ILE A 34 -6.49 -8.82 -11.83
N SER A 35 -5.65 -7.89 -11.37
CA SER A 35 -5.53 -6.54 -11.94
C SER A 35 -4.09 -6.07 -11.81
N PRO A 36 -3.46 -5.58 -12.90
CA PRO A 36 -2.15 -4.97 -12.81
C PRO A 36 -2.22 -3.63 -12.08
N GLN A 37 -3.39 -2.96 -12.03
CA GLN A 37 -3.54 -1.72 -11.27
C GLN A 37 -3.92 -2.04 -9.82
N LEU A 38 -2.99 -1.73 -8.90
CA LEU A 38 -3.20 -1.81 -7.46
C LEU A 38 -3.39 -0.42 -6.88
N ARG A 39 -4.24 -0.33 -5.86
CA ARG A 39 -4.42 0.89 -5.07
C ARG A 39 -3.89 0.67 -3.67
N PHE A 40 -3.00 1.54 -3.23
CA PHE A 40 -2.45 1.57 -1.89
C PHE A 40 -3.15 2.63 -1.07
N GLU A 41 -3.51 2.29 0.17
CA GLU A 41 -4.04 3.24 1.14
C GLU A 41 -3.16 3.29 2.38
N LEU A 42 -2.82 4.51 2.79
CA LEU A 42 -2.01 4.82 3.96
C LEU A 42 -2.89 5.51 5.00
N HIS A 43 -3.12 4.82 6.11
CA HIS A 43 -3.95 5.30 7.21
C HIS A 43 -3.06 5.76 8.37
N ALA A 44 -3.19 7.02 8.78
CA ALA A 44 -2.46 7.53 9.95
C ALA A 44 -3.01 6.86 11.23
N ILE A 45 -2.13 6.41 12.11
CA ILE A 45 -2.53 5.83 13.39
C ILE A 45 -2.71 7.00 14.37
N GLY A 46 -3.89 7.10 15.00
CA GLY A 46 -4.16 8.11 16.02
C GLY A 46 -4.49 9.52 15.51
N GLY A 47 -4.80 9.69 14.22
CA GLY A 47 -5.26 10.96 13.67
C GLY A 47 -6.40 10.74 12.67
N GLY A 48 -7.47 11.54 12.76
CA GLY A 48 -8.63 11.48 11.85
C GLY A 48 -8.38 12.04 10.46
N ARG A 49 -7.14 11.92 9.95
CA ARG A 49 -6.79 12.39 8.61
C ARG A 49 -7.33 11.42 7.58
N ASN A 50 -7.73 11.97 6.42
CA ASN A 50 -8.10 11.14 5.29
C ASN A 50 -6.91 10.26 4.89
N PRO A 51 -7.16 8.99 4.51
CA PRO A 51 -6.11 8.11 4.03
C PRO A 51 -5.46 8.71 2.78
N ARG A 52 -4.12 8.62 2.69
CA ARG A 52 -3.44 8.90 1.43
C ARG A 52 -3.60 7.69 0.52
N THR A 53 -4.00 7.94 -0.71
CA THR A 53 -4.28 6.90 -1.69
C THR A 53 -3.36 7.06 -2.89
N GLU A 54 -2.77 5.97 -3.36
CA GLU A 54 -1.89 5.95 -4.53
C GLU A 54 -2.22 4.74 -5.41
N ALA A 55 -2.31 4.95 -6.72
CA ALA A 55 -2.59 3.88 -7.67
C ALA A 55 -1.33 3.61 -8.51
N ILE A 56 -0.89 2.36 -8.52
CA ILE A 56 0.36 1.95 -9.17
C ILE A 56 0.06 0.71 -10.01
N THR A 57 0.56 0.71 -11.25
CA THR A 57 0.50 -0.47 -12.11
C THR A 57 1.71 -1.35 -11.81
N VAL A 58 1.48 -2.63 -11.58
CA VAL A 58 2.49 -3.61 -11.17
C VAL A 58 2.35 -4.90 -11.99
N PHE A 59 3.47 -5.60 -12.13
CA PHE A 59 3.56 -6.91 -12.75
C PHE A 59 4.23 -7.92 -11.80
N PRO A 60 4.02 -9.23 -12.00
CA PRO A 60 4.70 -10.24 -11.19
C PRO A 60 6.23 -10.09 -11.27
N GLY A 61 6.88 -9.96 -10.12
CA GLY A 61 8.32 -9.73 -10.00
C GLY A 61 8.72 -8.27 -9.75
N ASP A 62 7.78 -7.31 -9.84
CA ASP A 62 8.07 -5.91 -9.60
C ASP A 62 8.35 -5.61 -8.12
N HIS A 63 9.23 -4.62 -7.92
CA HIS A 63 9.42 -3.94 -6.64
C HIS A 63 8.84 -2.53 -6.73
N VAL A 64 7.86 -2.24 -5.88
CA VAL A 64 7.19 -0.94 -5.83
C VAL A 64 7.69 -0.16 -4.63
N GLU A 65 8.11 1.08 -4.87
CA GLU A 65 8.51 2.01 -3.82
C GLU A 65 7.43 3.08 -3.61
N LEU A 66 7.00 3.26 -2.36
CA LEU A 66 6.02 4.26 -1.96
C LEU A 66 6.69 5.24 -1.00
N VAL A 67 7.02 6.42 -1.49
CA VAL A 67 7.65 7.46 -0.65
C VAL A 67 6.56 8.26 0.07
N ILE A 68 6.60 8.22 1.40
CA ILE A 68 5.70 8.99 2.26
C ILE A 68 6.44 10.27 2.67
N PRO A 69 6.05 11.45 2.12
CA PRO A 69 6.70 12.68 2.51
C PRO A 69 6.41 12.96 4.00
N PRO A 70 7.41 13.47 4.74
CA PRO A 70 7.16 14.03 6.06
C PRO A 70 6.14 15.17 5.93
N LEU A 71 5.21 15.22 6.87
CA LEU A 71 4.17 16.23 6.95
C LEU A 71 4.63 17.41 7.80
#